data_AF-A0A939KCD9-F1
#
_entry.id   AF-A0A939KCD9-F1
#
_cell.length_a   1.000
_cell.length_b   1.000
_cell.length_c   1.000
_cell.angle_alpha   90.00
_cell.angle_beta   90.00
_cell.angle_gamma   90.00
#
_symmetry.space_group_name_H-M   'P 1'
#
loop_
_entity.id
_entity.type
_entity.pdbx_description
1 polymer ?
#
loop_
_entity_poly.entity_id
_entity_poly.type
_entity_poly.pdbx_seq_one_letter_code
_entity_poly.pdbx_strand_id
1 'polypeptide(L)'
;MEMQVNINLIKTERINRAWSQTQLALVSGLSLRTIQRIEKTGVASLESVKSLASAFEISAQDIQQCTNNSRYSTKSKFAAFFGLVSFTLSCLVMIPASAQPIMVNVELIKNDEKLANIHLLSEESSVNEISISDSLKLTLFSSKQPDGMVLISTKLYEISNGYEVLVSSPSVKTNFKETAKISFEDYSISLTPNS
;
A
#
# COMPACT_ATOMS: atom_id res chain seq x y z
N MET A 1 -14.20 4.79 -27.62
CA MET A 1 -14.36 3.97 -26.40
C MET A 1 -13.66 4.68 -25.27
N GLU A 2 -14.39 4.94 -24.19
CA GLU A 2 -13.83 5.47 -22.95
C GLU A 2 -13.53 4.31 -22.00
N MET A 3 -12.51 4.47 -21.17
CA MET A 3 -12.05 3.44 -20.24
C MET A 3 -11.80 4.03 -18.86
N GLN A 4 -12.06 3.23 -17.84
CA GLN A 4 -11.77 3.56 -16.45
C GLN A 4 -10.28 3.36 -16.17
N VAL A 5 -9.67 4.34 -15.51
CA VAL A 5 -8.24 4.35 -15.19
C VAL A 5 -7.99 4.54 -13.72
N ASN A 6 -6.86 4.04 -13.24
CA ASN A 6 -6.46 4.16 -11.86
C ASN A 6 -5.92 5.57 -11.57
N ILE A 7 -6.78 6.44 -11.03
CA ILE A 7 -6.45 7.83 -10.67
C ILE A 7 -5.26 7.90 -9.71
N ASN A 8 -5.23 7.01 -8.71
CA ASN A 8 -4.20 7.02 -7.67
C ASN A 8 -2.84 6.68 -8.24
N LEU A 9 -2.78 5.71 -9.17
CA LEU A 9 -1.55 5.37 -9.90
C LEU A 9 -1.05 6.58 -10.69
N ILE A 10 -1.91 7.22 -11.50
CA ILE A 10 -1.51 8.36 -12.33
C ILE A 10 -0.96 9.52 -11.48
N LYS A 11 -1.61 9.83 -10.34
CA LYS A 11 -1.14 10.86 -9.42
C LYS A 11 0.19 10.49 -8.77
N THR A 12 0.34 9.23 -8.36
CA THR A 12 1.55 8.71 -7.73
C THR A 12 2.73 8.77 -8.72
N GLU A 13 2.56 8.26 -9.94
CA GLU A 13 3.61 8.30 -10.97
C GLU A 13 4.01 9.74 -11.34
N ARG A 14 3.04 10.66 -11.35
CA ARG A 14 3.29 12.10 -11.55
C ARG A 14 4.11 12.71 -10.41
N ILE A 15 3.77 12.39 -9.15
CA ILE A 15 4.48 12.90 -7.96
C ILE A 15 5.89 12.30 -7.87
N ASN A 16 6.03 11.00 -8.11
CA ASN A 16 7.32 10.29 -8.11
C ASN A 16 8.33 10.89 -9.09
N ARG A 17 7.83 11.47 -10.20
CA ARG A 17 8.66 12.14 -11.22
C ARG A 17 8.74 13.66 -11.02
N ALA A 18 8.23 14.19 -9.91
CA ALA A 18 8.15 15.61 -9.59
C ALA A 18 7.48 16.46 -10.68
N TRP A 19 6.47 15.91 -11.37
CA TRP A 19 5.79 16.59 -12.46
C TRP A 19 4.55 17.36 -11.97
N SER A 20 4.40 18.60 -12.43
CA SER A 20 3.12 19.31 -12.35
C SER A 20 2.11 18.71 -13.34
N GLN A 21 0.82 18.98 -13.19
CA GLN A 21 -0.19 18.55 -14.18
C GLN A 21 0.12 19.12 -15.58
N THR A 22 0.65 20.34 -15.65
CA THR A 22 1.13 20.96 -16.90
C THR A 22 2.31 20.20 -17.48
N GLN A 23 3.23 19.74 -16.65
CA GLN A 23 4.39 18.98 -17.10
C GLN A 23 4.01 17.59 -17.57
N LEU A 24 3.10 16.91 -16.87
CA LEU A 24 2.52 15.65 -17.32
C LEU A 24 1.81 15.80 -18.67
N ALA A 25 1.06 16.89 -18.86
CA ALA A 25 0.41 17.20 -20.13
C ALA A 25 1.43 17.34 -21.28
N LEU A 26 2.54 18.04 -21.04
CA LEU A 26 3.62 18.21 -22.02
C LEU A 26 4.28 16.87 -22.39
N VAL A 27 4.69 16.07 -21.41
CA VAL A 27 5.41 14.80 -21.68
C VAL A 27 4.51 13.70 -22.26
N SER A 28 3.22 13.69 -21.91
CA SER A 28 2.25 12.75 -22.48
C SER A 28 1.65 13.19 -23.81
N GLY A 29 1.91 14.43 -24.25
CA GLY A 29 1.29 15.00 -25.44
C GLY A 29 -0.23 15.20 -25.31
N LEU A 30 -0.74 15.28 -24.08
CA LEU A 30 -2.16 15.50 -23.80
C LEU A 30 -2.41 16.96 -23.38
N SER A 31 -3.66 17.43 -23.51
CA SER A 31 -4.00 18.76 -23.01
C SER A 31 -4.04 18.79 -21.48
N LEU A 32 -3.74 19.93 -20.86
CA LEU A 32 -3.88 20.12 -19.41
C LEU A 32 -5.30 19.78 -18.92
N ARG A 33 -6.32 20.18 -19.69
CA ARG A 33 -7.73 19.86 -19.40
C ARG A 33 -8.00 18.36 -19.41
N THR A 34 -7.34 17.62 -20.31
CA THR A 34 -7.43 16.16 -20.39
C THR A 34 -6.84 15.53 -19.14
N ILE A 35 -5.63 15.95 -18.72
CA ILE A 35 -4.99 15.46 -17.49
C ILE A 35 -5.85 15.74 -16.27
N GLN A 36 -6.33 16.98 -16.11
CA GLN A 36 -7.19 17.38 -15.00
C GLN A 36 -8.50 16.58 -14.96
N ARG A 37 -9.13 16.36 -16.11
CA ARG A 37 -10.34 15.53 -16.20
C ARG A 37 -10.03 14.09 -15.79
N ILE A 38 -8.96 13.49 -16.32
CA ILE A 38 -8.56 12.12 -16.00
C ILE A 38 -8.28 11.97 -14.50
N GLU A 39 -7.54 12.89 -13.88
CA GLU A 39 -7.24 12.87 -12.45
C GLU A 39 -8.46 13.15 -11.55
N LYS A 40 -9.53 13.73 -12.09
CA LYS A 40 -10.77 14.04 -11.37
C LYS A 40 -11.83 12.95 -11.52
N THR A 41 -12.03 12.43 -12.74
CA THR A 41 -13.14 11.54 -13.07
C THR A 41 -12.71 10.08 -13.28
N GLY A 42 -11.42 9.82 -13.48
CA GLY A 42 -10.91 8.47 -13.75
C GLY A 42 -11.29 7.93 -15.13
N VAL A 43 -11.72 8.79 -16.06
CA VAL A 43 -12.17 8.38 -17.40
C VAL A 43 -11.21 8.93 -18.46
N ALA A 44 -10.66 8.03 -19.29
CA ALA A 44 -9.73 8.37 -20.36
C ALA A 44 -10.12 7.65 -21.67
N SER A 45 -9.69 8.16 -22.82
CA SER A 45 -9.76 7.40 -24.07
C SER A 45 -8.61 6.39 -24.13
N LEU A 46 -8.73 5.35 -24.96
CA LEU A 46 -7.66 4.39 -25.18
C LEU A 46 -6.35 5.05 -25.63
N GLU A 47 -6.45 6.09 -26.46
CA GLU A 47 -5.31 6.89 -26.91
C GLU A 47 -4.67 7.66 -25.76
N SER A 48 -5.46 8.33 -24.91
CA SER A 48 -4.94 9.00 -23.72
C SER A 48 -4.25 8.03 -22.76
N VAL A 49 -4.73 6.80 -22.63
CA VAL A 49 -4.08 5.79 -21.80
C VAL A 49 -2.76 5.32 -22.39
N LYS A 50 -2.68 5.12 -23.72
CA LYS A 50 -1.41 4.80 -24.37
C LYS A 50 -0.39 5.93 -24.21
N SER A 51 -0.82 7.18 -24.38
CA SER A 51 0.00 8.36 -24.16
C SER A 51 0.53 8.44 -22.73
N LEU A 52 -0.32 8.22 -21.73
CA LEU A 52 0.09 8.19 -20.32
C LEU A 52 1.02 7.01 -20.02
N ALA A 53 0.74 5.83 -20.55
CA ALA A 53 1.57 4.64 -20.38
C ALA A 53 2.97 4.84 -20.95
N SER A 54 3.05 5.42 -22.15
CA SER A 54 4.32 5.77 -22.77
C SER A 54 5.08 6.83 -21.97
N ALA A 55 4.39 7.85 -21.44
CA ALA A 55 5.03 8.91 -20.66
C ALA A 55 5.57 8.41 -19.31
N PHE A 56 4.91 7.41 -18.72
CA PHE A 56 5.35 6.80 -17.46
C PHE A 56 6.28 5.59 -17.66
N GLU A 57 6.48 5.13 -18.89
CA GLU A 57 7.25 3.92 -19.22
C GLU A 57 6.70 2.65 -18.55
N ILE A 58 5.37 2.52 -18.48
CA ILE A 58 4.67 1.37 -17.90
C ILE A 58 3.70 0.73 -18.90
N SER A 59 3.14 -0.44 -18.56
CA SER A 59 2.15 -1.06 -19.43
C SER A 59 0.84 -0.27 -19.41
N ALA A 60 0.19 -0.16 -20.58
CA ALA A 60 -1.15 0.42 -20.66
C ALA A 60 -2.16 -0.32 -19.75
N GLN A 61 -1.94 -1.62 -19.51
CA GLN A 61 -2.76 -2.46 -18.61
C GLN A 61 -2.70 -2.00 -17.15
N ASP A 62 -1.55 -1.48 -16.71
CA ASP A 62 -1.34 -1.03 -15.32
C ASP A 62 -2.14 0.24 -15.04
N ILE A 63 -2.29 1.11 -16.04
CA ILE A 63 -3.09 2.33 -15.95
C ILE A 63 -4.59 2.03 -15.96
N GLN A 64 -5.03 0.96 -16.64
CA GLN A 64 -6.45 0.61 -16.68
C GLN A 64 -6.89 0.12 -15.30
N GLN A 65 -8.07 0.54 -14.85
CA GLN A 65 -8.76 -0.19 -13.80
C GLN A 65 -9.28 -1.50 -14.38
N CYS A 66 -8.39 -2.48 -14.54
CA CYS A 66 -8.82 -3.85 -14.55
C CYS A 66 -9.37 -4.10 -13.15
N THR A 67 -10.65 -4.46 -13.02
CA THR A 67 -11.19 -5.08 -11.81
C THR A 67 -10.57 -6.47 -11.65
N ASN A 68 -9.25 -6.55 -11.53
CA ASN A 68 -8.53 -7.78 -11.21
C ASN A 68 -8.45 -7.86 -9.70
N ASN A 69 -9.54 -8.37 -9.14
CA ASN A 69 -9.49 -9.22 -7.96
C ASN A 69 -8.70 -10.48 -8.34
N SER A 70 -7.39 -10.36 -8.47
CA SER A 70 -6.45 -11.48 -8.56
C SER A 70 -5.65 -11.43 -7.26
N ARG A 71 -5.90 -12.27 -6.25
CA ARG A 71 -6.05 -13.74 -6.29
C ARG A 71 -5.06 -14.40 -7.27
N TYR A 72 -3.80 -14.01 -7.16
CA TYR A 72 -2.72 -14.86 -7.66
C TYR A 72 -2.53 -16.05 -6.73
N SER A 73 -3.35 -17.07 -7.01
CA SER A 73 -3.13 -18.47 -6.69
C SER A 73 -1.89 -19.00 -7.40
N THR A 74 -1.03 -19.76 -6.71
CA THR A 74 -0.09 -20.65 -7.37
C THR A 74 -0.09 -22.04 -6.72
N LYS A 75 -0.69 -22.96 -7.49
CA LYS A 75 -0.40 -24.40 -7.69
C LYS A 75 -0.36 -25.33 -6.47
N SER A 76 -1.34 -26.25 -6.43
CA SER A 76 -1.02 -27.67 -6.24
C SER A 76 -2.09 -28.55 -6.87
N LYS A 77 -1.65 -29.56 -7.61
CA LYS A 77 -2.48 -30.63 -8.18
C LYS A 77 -2.89 -31.55 -7.02
N PHE A 78 -4.17 -31.61 -6.67
CA PHE A 78 -4.70 -32.77 -5.95
C PHE A 78 -5.97 -33.27 -6.64
N ALA A 79 -5.81 -34.46 -7.20
CA ALA A 79 -6.86 -35.32 -7.71
C ALA A 79 -7.67 -35.93 -6.55
N ALA A 80 -8.79 -36.57 -6.92
CA ALA A 80 -9.70 -37.39 -6.12
C ALA A 80 -10.70 -36.58 -5.27
N PHE A 81 -12.01 -36.85 -5.21
CA PHE A 81 -12.77 -38.07 -5.51
C PHE A 81 -14.25 -37.65 -5.65
N PHE A 82 -14.87 -37.81 -6.83
CA PHE A 82 -16.32 -37.63 -6.95
C PHE A 82 -17.02 -38.91 -6.49
N GLY A 83 -17.34 -38.98 -5.21
CA GLY A 83 -18.21 -40.00 -4.63
C GLY A 83 -19.48 -39.35 -4.08
N LEU A 84 -20.61 -39.60 -4.74
CA LEU A 84 -21.97 -39.25 -4.28
C LEU A 84 -22.21 -39.73 -2.84
N VAL A 85 -22.56 -38.83 -1.91
CA VAL A 85 -23.69 -39.05 -0.96
C VAL A 85 -24.37 -37.71 -0.63
N SER A 86 -25.63 -37.67 -1.06
CA SER A 86 -26.76 -36.81 -0.70
C SER A 86 -26.80 -36.19 0.70
N PHE A 87 -27.11 -34.88 0.73
CA PHE A 87 -28.07 -34.23 1.63
C PHE A 87 -28.05 -34.60 3.12
N THR A 88 -27.23 -33.91 3.92
CA THR A 88 -27.66 -33.40 5.24
C THR A 88 -26.76 -32.24 5.65
N LEU A 89 -27.37 -31.06 5.82
CA LEU A 89 -26.91 -30.01 6.72
C LEU A 89 -25.49 -29.45 6.47
N SER A 90 -25.27 -28.84 5.31
CA SER A 90 -24.15 -27.91 5.18
C SER A 90 -24.54 -26.59 5.85
N CYS A 91 -24.50 -26.62 7.18
CA CYS A 91 -24.32 -25.42 7.97
C CYS A 91 -23.03 -24.78 7.45
N LEU A 92 -23.18 -23.72 6.65
CA LEU A 92 -22.08 -22.81 6.35
C LEU A 92 -21.72 -22.17 7.69
N VAL A 93 -20.88 -22.84 8.46
CA VAL A 93 -20.21 -22.23 9.60
C VAL A 93 -19.34 -21.16 8.98
N MET A 94 -19.86 -19.94 8.98
CA MET A 94 -19.03 -18.75 8.84
C MET A 94 -18.07 -18.80 10.02
N ILE A 95 -16.87 -19.32 9.79
CA ILE A 95 -15.77 -19.11 10.72
C ILE A 95 -15.57 -17.60 10.71
N PRO A 96 -15.81 -16.88 11.82
CA PRO A 96 -15.42 -15.48 11.87
C PRO A 96 -13.92 -15.46 11.62
N ALA A 97 -13.50 -14.76 10.58
CA ALA A 97 -12.09 -14.45 10.38
C ALA A 97 -11.67 -13.58 11.56
N SER A 98 -11.29 -14.21 12.68
CA SER A 98 -10.78 -13.51 13.85
C SER A 98 -9.38 -13.05 13.50
N ALA A 99 -9.27 -11.87 12.91
CA ALA A 99 -8.00 -11.16 12.81
C ALA A 99 -7.48 -10.99 14.24
N GLN A 100 -6.41 -11.68 14.60
CA GLN A 100 -5.81 -11.53 15.92
C GLN A 100 -4.99 -10.25 15.90
N PRO A 101 -5.23 -9.30 16.82
CA PRO A 101 -4.46 -8.07 16.83
C PRO A 101 -3.00 -8.35 17.21
N ILE A 102 -2.08 -7.58 16.62
CA ILE A 102 -0.65 -7.62 16.85
C ILE A 102 -0.27 -6.31 17.55
N MET A 103 0.32 -6.42 18.74
CA MET A 103 0.89 -5.26 19.42
C MET A 103 2.23 -4.92 18.78
N VAL A 104 2.43 -3.67 18.38
CA VAL A 104 3.69 -3.20 17.81
C VAL A 104 4.18 -2.01 18.60
N ASN A 105 5.36 -2.15 19.20
CA ASN A 105 6.05 -1.03 19.80
C ASN A 105 6.84 -0.32 18.69
N VAL A 106 6.58 0.97 18.53
CA VAL A 106 7.27 1.83 17.57
C VAL A 106 8.00 2.91 18.35
N GLU A 107 9.33 2.91 18.25
CA GLU A 107 10.16 3.97 18.79
C GLU A 107 10.78 4.75 17.63
N LEU A 108 10.53 6.06 17.56
CA LEU A 108 11.14 6.95 16.60
C LEU A 108 12.19 7.81 17.30
N ILE A 109 13.39 7.85 16.72
CA ILE A 109 14.53 8.63 17.18
C ILE A 109 14.98 9.52 16.02
N LYS A 110 15.34 10.77 16.28
CA LYS A 110 15.98 11.68 15.32
C LYS A 110 17.22 12.27 15.96
N ASN A 111 18.39 12.18 15.31
CA ASN A 111 19.65 12.72 15.83
C ASN A 111 19.93 12.30 17.29
N ASP A 112 19.72 11.01 17.61
CA ASP A 112 19.82 10.42 18.95
C ASP A 112 18.83 10.96 20.02
N GLU A 113 17.90 11.84 19.63
CA GLU A 113 16.79 12.28 20.48
C GLU A 113 15.53 11.45 20.21
N LYS A 114 14.91 10.94 21.27
CA LYS A 114 13.68 10.15 21.16
C LYS A 114 12.48 11.05 20.87
N LEU A 115 11.92 10.92 19.67
CA LEU A 115 10.76 11.70 19.20
C LEU A 115 9.44 11.08 19.61
N ALA A 116 9.33 9.74 19.58
CA ALA A 116 8.08 9.05 19.89
C ALA A 116 8.29 7.64 20.44
N ASN A 117 7.35 7.20 21.27
CA ASN A 117 7.19 5.82 21.71
C ASN A 117 5.71 5.46 21.67
N ILE A 118 5.32 4.68 20.67
CA ILE A 118 3.92 4.34 20.42
C ILE A 118 3.73 2.84 20.66
N HIS A 119 2.78 2.52 21.54
CA HIS A 119 2.24 1.17 21.68
C HIS A 119 1.01 1.06 20.80
N LEU A 120 1.17 0.42 19.64
CA LEU A 120 0.10 0.32 18.65
C LEU A 120 -0.51 -1.08 18.67
N LEU A 121 -1.82 -1.16 18.87
CA LEU A 121 -2.58 -2.37 18.61
C LEU A 121 -2.97 -2.37 17.12
N SER A 122 -2.22 -3.10 16.30
CA SER A 122 -2.53 -3.26 14.88
C SER A 122 -3.45 -4.45 14.70
N GLU A 123 -4.61 -4.28 14.10
CA GLU A 123 -5.34 -5.42 13.54
C GLU A 123 -4.48 -6.10 12.46
N GLU A 124 -4.60 -7.42 12.32
CA GLU A 124 -3.81 -8.17 11.34
C GLU A 124 -4.11 -7.68 9.93
N SER A 125 -3.06 -7.27 9.21
CA SER A 125 -3.18 -6.71 7.85
C SER A 125 -3.98 -5.40 7.77
N SER A 126 -4.01 -4.60 8.85
CA SER A 126 -4.50 -3.22 8.82
C SER A 126 -3.37 -2.20 8.66
N VAL A 127 -3.71 -1.05 8.05
CA VAL A 127 -2.84 0.13 8.01
C VAL A 127 -3.23 1.02 9.17
N ASN A 128 -2.26 1.38 10.00
CA ASN A 128 -2.43 2.28 11.12
C ASN A 128 -1.73 3.59 10.81
N GLU A 129 -2.44 4.70 10.98
CA GLU A 129 -1.88 6.04 10.83
C GLU A 129 -1.55 6.62 12.20
N ILE A 130 -0.34 7.17 12.33
CA ILE A 130 0.17 7.77 13.56
C ILE A 130 0.71 9.15 13.21
N SER A 131 0.08 10.19 13.73
CA SER A 131 0.64 11.55 13.68
C SER A 131 1.61 11.74 14.83
N ILE A 132 2.88 11.97 14.51
CA ILE A 132 3.96 12.14 15.49
C ILE A 132 4.11 13.62 15.88
N SER A 133 3.91 14.52 14.92
CA SER A 133 3.85 15.97 15.13
C SER A 133 3.00 16.61 14.04
N ASP A 134 2.78 17.93 14.13
CA ASP A 134 2.07 18.70 13.08
C ASP A 134 2.76 18.64 11.71
N SER A 135 4.05 18.24 11.69
CA SER A 135 4.85 18.10 10.48
C SER A 135 5.25 16.66 10.16
N LEU A 136 4.86 15.65 10.95
CA LEU A 136 5.28 14.26 10.69
C LEU A 136 4.15 13.26 10.92
N LYS A 137 3.90 12.44 9.91
CA LYS A 137 2.94 11.33 9.92
C LYS A 137 3.65 10.03 9.57
N LEU A 138 3.36 8.98 10.32
CA LEU A 138 3.86 7.64 10.08
C LEU A 138 2.68 6.69 9.84
N THR A 139 2.73 5.91 8.77
CA THR A 139 1.77 4.81 8.57
C THR A 139 2.48 3.49 8.76
N LEU A 140 1.86 2.57 9.50
CA LEU A 140 2.40 1.26 9.82
C LEU A 140 1.42 0.17 9.37
N PHE A 141 1.92 -0.77 8.61
CA PHE A 141 1.22 -1.97 8.19
C PHE A 141 1.94 -3.19 8.73
N SER A 142 1.22 -4.04 9.47
CA SER A 142 1.75 -5.29 10.01
C SER A 142 0.97 -6.48 9.48
N SER A 143 1.67 -7.50 9.01
CA SER A 143 1.06 -8.73 8.52
C SER A 143 1.86 -9.94 8.95
N LYS A 144 1.17 -10.95 9.49
CA LYS A 144 1.76 -12.22 9.87
C LYS A 144 1.90 -13.08 8.62
N GLN A 145 3.10 -13.57 8.39
CA GLN A 145 3.42 -14.41 7.23
C GLN A 145 3.18 -15.90 7.57
N PRO A 146 2.94 -16.76 6.56
CA PRO A 146 2.72 -18.20 6.77
C PRO A 146 3.88 -18.94 7.44
N ASP A 147 5.08 -18.36 7.40
CA ASP A 147 6.30 -18.87 8.05
C ASP A 147 6.43 -18.46 9.53
N GLY A 148 5.45 -17.73 10.08
CA GLY A 148 5.42 -17.30 11.48
C GLY A 148 6.14 -15.98 11.76
N MET A 149 6.82 -15.39 10.78
CA MET A 149 7.42 -14.06 10.90
C MET A 149 6.38 -12.95 10.71
N VAL A 150 6.70 -11.75 11.19
CA VAL A 150 5.89 -10.55 10.99
C VAL A 150 6.59 -9.66 9.98
N LEU A 151 5.89 -9.32 8.89
CA LEU A 151 6.31 -8.26 8.00
C LEU A 151 5.73 -6.95 8.51
N ILE A 152 6.59 -5.99 8.82
CA ILE A 152 6.22 -4.64 9.21
C ILE A 152 6.68 -3.70 8.11
N SER A 153 5.74 -2.98 7.51
CA SER A 153 6.00 -1.95 6.52
C SER A 153 5.63 -0.61 7.10
N THR A 154 6.52 0.36 7.00
CA THR A 154 6.29 1.71 7.50
C THR A 154 6.41 2.70 6.36
N LYS A 155 5.70 3.82 6.46
CA LYS A 155 5.92 4.99 5.60
C LYS A 155 5.95 6.22 6.49
N LEU A 156 7.00 7.02 6.34
CA LEU A 156 7.13 8.31 7.01
C LEU A 156 6.81 9.41 6.00
N TYR A 157 5.96 10.31 6.41
CA TYR A 157 5.53 11.48 5.67
C TYR A 157 5.89 12.74 6.46
N GLU A 158 6.42 13.74 5.79
CA GLU A 158 6.53 15.09 6.32
C GLU A 158 5.37 15.93 5.80
N ILE A 159 4.66 16.59 6.72
CA ILE A 159 3.54 17.46 6.40
C ILE A 159 4.09 18.88 6.26
N SER A 160 4.10 19.40 5.03
CA SER A 160 4.51 20.76 4.73
C SER A 160 3.42 21.46 3.92
N ASN A 161 3.00 22.64 4.37
CA ASN A 161 1.91 23.42 3.75
C ASN A 161 0.60 22.62 3.53
N GLY A 162 0.30 21.68 4.42
CA GLY A 162 -0.89 20.83 4.35
C GLY A 162 -0.80 19.66 3.36
N TYR A 163 0.38 19.39 2.78
CA TYR A 163 0.62 18.25 1.90
C TYR A 163 1.52 17.22 2.60
N GLU A 164 1.15 15.94 2.51
CA GLU A 164 1.96 14.80 2.97
C GLU A 164 3.01 14.46 1.91
N VAL A 165 4.29 14.68 2.22
CA VAL A 165 5.44 14.32 1.38
C VAL A 165 6.06 13.05 1.93
N LEU A 166 6.08 11.97 1.14
CA LEU A 166 6.72 10.72 1.56
C LEU A 166 8.23 10.94 1.69
N VAL A 167 8.75 10.75 2.90
CA VAL A 167 10.18 10.82 3.21
C VAL A 167 10.82 9.45 3.06
N SER A 168 10.18 8.40 3.60
CA SER A 168 10.75 7.05 3.61
C SER A 168 9.66 5.99 3.67
N SER A 169 9.89 4.79 3.11
CA SER A 169 8.93 3.68 3.08
C SER A 169 9.53 2.31 3.43
N PRO A 170 10.28 2.20 4.55
CA PRO A 170 11.06 1.00 4.79
C PRO A 170 10.16 -0.15 5.27
N SER A 171 10.56 -1.36 4.92
CA SER A 171 9.92 -2.59 5.38
C SER A 171 10.94 -3.55 5.97
N VAL A 172 10.52 -4.28 6.98
CA VAL A 172 11.36 -5.26 7.66
C VAL A 172 10.54 -6.48 8.02
N LYS A 173 11.17 -7.64 7.87
CA LYS A 173 10.63 -8.91 8.30
C LYS A 173 11.37 -9.32 9.57
N THR A 174 10.63 -9.55 10.64
CA THR A 174 11.20 -9.85 11.96
C THR A 174 10.41 -10.96 12.64
N ASN A 175 11.03 -11.66 13.58
CA ASN A 175 10.33 -12.62 14.42
C ASN A 175 9.48 -11.89 15.48
N PHE A 176 8.49 -12.59 16.04
CA PHE A 176 7.78 -12.09 17.23
C PHE A 176 8.77 -11.85 18.39
N LYS A 177 8.59 -10.74 19.09
CA LYS A 177 9.43 -10.23 20.20
C LYS A 177 10.84 -9.80 19.79
N GLU A 178 11.18 -9.87 18.50
CA GLU A 178 12.48 -9.42 17.99
C GLU A 178 12.38 -7.98 17.47
N THR A 179 13.28 -7.13 17.95
CA THR A 179 13.28 -5.71 17.59
C THR A 179 14.02 -5.52 16.27
N ALA A 180 13.29 -5.05 15.27
CA ALA A 180 13.86 -4.61 14.01
C ALA A 180 14.17 -3.12 14.08
N LYS A 181 15.43 -2.74 13.84
CA LYS A 181 15.84 -1.34 13.73
C LYS A 181 16.03 -0.98 12.27
N ILE A 182 15.45 0.15 11.88
CA ILE A 182 15.56 0.72 10.54
C ILE A 182 16.07 2.14 10.71
N SER A 183 17.18 2.48 10.06
CA SER A 183 17.73 3.83 10.04
C SER A 183 17.63 4.40 8.63
N PHE A 184 17.19 5.66 8.52
CA PHE A 184 17.09 6.39 7.26
C PHE A 184 17.29 7.87 7.51
N GLU A 185 18.23 8.47 6.77
CA GLU A 185 18.70 9.85 7.01
C GLU A 185 19.05 10.06 8.49
N ASP A 186 18.46 11.08 9.12
CA ASP A 186 18.64 11.44 10.53
C ASP A 186 17.72 10.66 11.48
N TYR A 187 16.86 9.79 10.95
CA TYR A 187 15.84 9.06 11.70
C TYR A 187 16.22 7.61 11.92
N SER A 188 15.80 7.07 13.06
CA SER A 188 15.83 5.64 13.35
C SER A 188 14.49 5.22 13.93
N ILE A 189 13.90 4.17 13.35
CA ILE A 189 12.69 3.51 13.83
C ILE A 189 13.07 2.14 14.39
N SER A 190 12.72 1.87 15.63
CA SER A 190 12.73 0.53 16.22
C SER A 190 11.32 -0.02 16.26
N LEU A 191 11.13 -1.24 15.76
CA LEU A 191 9.85 -1.93 15.63
C LEU A 191 9.92 -3.27 16.35
N THR A 192 9.09 -3.46 17.36
CA THR A 192 9.03 -4.73 18.10
C THR A 192 7.60 -5.27 18.09
N PRO A 193 7.30 -6.30 17.27
CA PRO A 193 6.01 -6.95 17.31
C PRO A 193 5.92 -7.86 18.54
N ASN A 194 4.81 -7.75 19.25
CA ASN A 194 4.44 -8.53 20.43
C ASN A 194 3.06 -9.16 20.22
N SER A 195 2.83 -10.25 20.94
CA SER A 195 1.53 -10.91 21.07
C SER A 195 0.63 -10.17 22.04
#